data_AF-A0A9E5UDW0-F1
#
_entry.id   AF-A0A9E5UDW0-F1
#
_cell.length_a   1.000
_cell.length_b   1.000
_cell.length_c   1.000
_cell.angle_alpha   90.00
_cell.angle_beta   90.00
_cell.angle_gamma   90.00
#
_symmetry.space_group_name_H-M   'P 1'
#
loop_
_entity.id
_entity.type
_entity.pdbx_description
1 polymer ?
#
loop_
_entity_poly.entity_id
_entity_poly.type
_entity_poly.pdbx_seq_one_letter_code
_entity_poly.pdbx_strand_id
1 'polypeptide(L)'
;EDMATICKELRSEFDYILIDSPAGIEQGFKNAVAPADKVIIITTPEVSAVRDADRIIGLIEAEEKGPGSLIINRLRPDMIKRGDMLNIEDVLDILGIELVGVVPDDETIIISTNKGVPVALENNSLAGQAFKNVSQRLMGKTVPFLELNTPVTLLERFSRFWNRG
;
A
#
# COMPACT_ATOMS: atom_id res chain seq x y z
N GLU A 1 -1.39 19.11 21.26
CA GLU A 1 -0.76 19.86 20.16
C GLU A 1 -1.28 19.34 18.83
N ASP A 2 -1.40 20.21 17.84
CA ASP A 2 -1.85 19.83 16.50
C ASP A 2 -0.77 18.97 15.83
N MET A 3 -1.16 17.83 15.25
CA MET A 3 -0.27 16.89 14.57
C MET A 3 0.49 17.58 13.43
N ALA A 4 -0.13 18.60 12.82
CA ALA A 4 0.50 19.46 11.83
C ALA A 4 1.72 20.23 12.36
N THR A 5 1.64 20.76 13.58
CA THR A 5 2.74 21.51 14.20
C THR A 5 3.92 20.58 14.47
N ILE A 6 3.67 19.42 15.07
CA ILE A 6 4.71 18.43 15.37
C ILE A 6 5.41 17.97 14.08
N CYS A 7 4.64 17.63 13.05
CA CYS A 7 5.24 17.21 11.77
C CYS A 7 6.05 18.34 11.12
N LYS A 8 5.63 19.60 11.27
CA LYS A 8 6.36 20.76 10.74
C LYS A 8 7.74 20.92 11.39
N GLU A 9 7.84 20.70 12.69
CA GLU A 9 9.11 20.76 13.42
C GLU A 9 10.04 19.61 13.03
N LEU A 10 9.50 18.39 12.96
CA LEU A 10 10.28 17.19 12.62
C LEU A 10 10.83 17.20 11.18
N ARG A 11 10.19 17.94 10.26
CA ARG A 11 10.61 18.01 8.84
C ARG A 11 12.05 18.49 8.63
N SER A 12 12.62 19.29 9.55
CA SER A 12 14.02 19.72 9.43
C SER A 12 15.04 18.66 9.86
N GLU A 13 14.59 17.62 10.56
CA GLU A 13 15.46 16.61 11.18
C GLU A 13 15.39 15.24 10.49
N PHE A 14 14.30 14.94 9.78
CA PHE A 14 14.05 13.63 9.20
C PHE A 14 13.70 13.70 7.71
N ASP A 15 14.23 12.76 6.92
CA ASP A 15 13.88 12.60 5.50
C ASP A 15 12.44 12.08 5.31
N TYR A 16 11.96 11.25 6.25
CA TYR A 16 10.64 10.63 6.22
C TYR A 16 10.01 10.66 7.60
N ILE A 17 8.72 11.02 7.64
CA ILE A 17 7.87 10.94 8.82
C ILE A 17 6.72 9.98 8.47
N LEU A 18 6.63 8.85 9.17
CA LEU A 18 5.55 7.88 8.98
C LEU A 18 4.48 8.13 10.05
N ILE A 19 3.26 8.39 9.60
CA ILE A 19 2.11 8.62 10.47
C ILE A 19 1.19 7.41 10.35
N ASP A 20 1.07 6.64 11.42
CA ASP A 20 0.11 5.54 11.48
C ASP A 20 -1.28 6.13 11.76
N SER A 21 -2.14 6.12 10.75
CA SER A 21 -3.50 6.67 10.84
C SER A 21 -4.44 5.64 11.46
N PRO A 22 -5.40 6.06 12.31
CA PRO A 22 -6.48 5.17 12.70
C PRO A 22 -7.26 4.68 11.48
N ALA A 23 -7.85 3.50 11.61
CA ALA A 23 -8.80 2.99 10.63
C ALA A 23 -10.09 3.84 10.62
N GLY A 24 -10.78 3.86 9.47
CA GLY A 24 -12.03 4.60 9.30
C GLY A 24 -11.84 6.07 8.88
N ILE A 25 -12.96 6.81 8.87
CA ILE A 25 -13.06 8.17 8.30
C ILE A 25 -13.33 9.25 9.35
N GLU A 26 -13.06 8.91 10.60
CA GLU A 26 -13.40 9.75 11.76
C GLU A 26 -12.42 10.91 11.95
N GLN A 27 -12.62 11.72 13.00
CA GLN A 27 -11.78 12.89 13.27
C GLN A 27 -10.29 12.56 13.39
N GLY A 28 -9.95 11.37 13.91
CA GLY A 28 -8.57 10.91 14.01
C GLY A 28 -7.88 10.76 12.65
N PHE A 29 -8.60 10.31 11.62
CA PHE A 29 -8.09 10.19 10.25
C PHE A 29 -7.74 11.57 9.67
N LYS A 30 -8.62 12.55 9.84
CA LYS A 30 -8.39 13.93 9.34
C LYS A 30 -7.14 14.55 9.95
N ASN A 31 -6.92 14.35 11.24
CA ASN A 31 -5.73 14.85 11.94
C ASN A 31 -4.44 14.19 11.41
N ALA A 32 -4.48 12.90 11.07
CA ALA A 32 -3.34 12.16 10.52
C ALA A 32 -3.01 12.57 9.07
N VAL A 33 -4.04 12.82 8.26
CA VAL A 33 -3.89 13.19 6.84
C VAL A 33 -3.52 14.67 6.65
N ALA A 34 -3.96 15.56 7.54
CA ALA A 34 -3.68 16.99 7.46
C ALA A 34 -2.19 17.35 7.21
N PRO A 35 -1.20 16.77 7.93
CA PRO A 35 0.23 17.04 7.66
C PRO A 35 0.85 16.25 6.50
N ALA A 36 0.16 15.25 5.94
CA ALA A 36 0.74 14.29 5.02
C ALA A 36 1.04 14.91 3.64
N ASP A 37 2.21 14.58 3.09
CA ASP A 37 2.60 14.90 1.70
C ASP A 37 2.22 13.79 0.72
N LYS A 38 2.16 12.56 1.23
CA LYS A 38 1.79 11.35 0.50
C LYS A 38 0.90 10.52 1.40
N VAL A 39 -0.12 9.90 0.82
CA VAL A 39 -0.99 8.95 1.53
C VAL A 39 -0.83 7.57 0.91
N ILE A 40 -0.63 6.57 1.76
CA ILE A 40 -0.53 5.17 1.35
C ILE A 40 -1.75 4.44 1.91
N ILE A 41 -2.60 3.96 1.02
CA ILE A 41 -3.79 3.19 1.34
C ILE A 41 -3.39 1.71 1.37
N ILE A 42 -3.71 1.04 2.48
CA ILE A 42 -3.47 -0.39 2.67
C ILE A 42 -4.83 -1.08 2.63
N THR A 43 -4.99 -2.04 1.72
CA THR A 43 -6.23 -2.82 1.62
C THR A 43 -5.95 -4.30 1.44
N THR A 44 -6.90 -5.15 1.82
CA THR A 44 -6.91 -6.56 1.43
C THR A 44 -7.64 -6.73 0.10
N PRO A 45 -7.34 -7.77 -0.69
CA PRO A 45 -8.03 -8.08 -1.95
C PRO A 45 -9.44 -8.68 -1.73
N GLU A 46 -10.19 -8.12 -0.78
CA GLU A 46 -11.57 -8.48 -0.45
C GLU A 46 -12.50 -7.36 -0.90
N VAL A 47 -13.69 -7.72 -1.42
CA VAL A 47 -14.64 -6.75 -2.00
C VAL A 47 -15.02 -5.64 -1.01
N SER A 48 -15.22 -5.97 0.26
CA SER A 48 -15.54 -4.99 1.31
C SER A 48 -14.39 -4.00 1.53
N ALA A 49 -13.17 -4.51 1.72
CA ALA A 49 -11.99 -3.68 1.97
C ALA A 49 -11.65 -2.76 0.78
N VAL A 50 -11.84 -3.24 -0.44
CA VAL A 50 -11.66 -2.42 -1.66
C VAL A 50 -12.70 -1.31 -1.73
N ARG A 51 -13.98 -1.58 -1.42
CA ARG A 51 -15.02 -0.53 -1.36
C ARG A 51 -14.74 0.52 -0.29
N ASP A 52 -14.22 0.11 0.86
CA ASP A 52 -13.83 1.06 1.90
C ASP A 52 -12.64 1.91 1.45
N ALA A 53 -11.65 1.31 0.78
CA ALA A 53 -10.51 2.03 0.19
C ALA A 53 -10.96 3.07 -0.85
N ASP A 54 -11.93 2.76 -1.72
CA ASP A 54 -12.50 3.70 -2.68
C ASP A 54 -13.09 4.95 -2.00
N ARG A 55 -13.78 4.76 -0.87
CA ARG A 55 -14.32 5.88 -0.07
C ARG A 55 -13.20 6.74 0.53
N ILE A 56 -12.11 6.11 0.97
CA ILE A 56 -10.93 6.82 1.49
C ILE A 56 -10.27 7.65 0.40
N ILE A 57 -10.15 7.12 -0.83
CA ILE A 57 -9.61 7.86 -1.98
C ILE A 57 -10.40 9.15 -2.20
N GLY A 58 -11.74 9.06 -2.28
CA GLY A 58 -12.57 10.24 -2.47
C GLY A 58 -12.44 11.29 -1.35
N LEU A 59 -12.17 10.87 -0.11
CA LEU A 59 -11.93 11.80 1.00
C LEU A 59 -10.56 12.50 0.91
N ILE A 60 -9.50 11.76 0.56
CA ILE A 60 -8.15 12.32 0.41
C ILE A 60 -8.12 13.30 -0.77
N GLU A 61 -8.83 12.99 -1.86
CA GLU A 61 -8.99 13.89 -3.00
C GLU A 61 -9.74 15.17 -2.62
N ALA A 62 -10.80 15.05 -1.81
CA ALA A 62 -11.56 16.21 -1.32
C ALA A 62 -10.74 17.13 -0.40
N GLU A 63 -9.74 16.60 0.29
CA GLU A 63 -8.79 17.34 1.12
C GLU A 63 -7.56 17.82 0.33
N GLU A 64 -7.58 17.72 -1.01
CA GLU A 64 -6.50 18.15 -1.93
C GLU A 64 -5.14 17.49 -1.66
N LYS A 65 -5.14 16.28 -1.07
CA LYS A 65 -3.92 15.52 -0.76
C LYS A 65 -3.43 14.61 -1.89
N GLY A 66 -4.01 14.77 -3.08
CA GLY A 66 -3.66 14.05 -4.31
C GLY A 66 -4.14 12.58 -4.31
N PRO A 67 -3.94 11.86 -5.43
CA PRO A 67 -4.24 10.44 -5.45
C PRO A 67 -3.27 9.72 -4.51
N GLY A 68 -3.81 8.94 -3.58
CA GLY A 68 -2.99 8.08 -2.72
C GLY A 68 -2.27 6.99 -3.52
N SER A 69 -1.27 6.37 -2.91
CA SER A 69 -0.65 5.13 -3.41
C SER A 69 -1.26 3.91 -2.73
N LEU A 70 -1.23 2.75 -3.38
CA LEU A 70 -1.86 1.52 -2.91
C LEU A 70 -0.84 0.45 -2.52
N ILE A 71 -1.08 -0.19 -1.37
CA ILE A 71 -0.51 -1.48 -1.00
C ILE A 71 -1.64 -2.50 -0.87
N ILE A 72 -1.57 -3.56 -1.67
CA ILE A 72 -2.42 -4.74 -1.49
C ILE A 72 -1.74 -5.67 -0.48
N ASN A 73 -2.37 -5.88 0.66
CA ASN A 73 -1.85 -6.68 1.76
C ASN A 73 -2.57 -8.02 1.88
N ARG A 74 -1.88 -9.01 2.48
CA ARG A 74 -2.39 -10.38 2.72
C ARG A 74 -2.88 -11.09 1.45
N LEU A 75 -2.18 -10.89 0.34
CA LEU A 75 -2.52 -11.58 -0.92
C LEU A 75 -2.31 -13.10 -0.77
N ARG A 76 -3.31 -13.88 -1.17
CA ARG A 76 -3.24 -15.36 -1.20
C ARG A 76 -3.49 -15.91 -2.61
N PRO A 77 -2.44 -16.26 -3.37
CA PRO A 77 -2.56 -16.74 -4.74
C PRO A 77 -3.52 -17.93 -4.95
N ASP A 78 -3.63 -18.83 -3.97
CA ASP A 78 -4.54 -19.98 -4.03
C ASP A 78 -6.01 -19.55 -3.96
N MET A 79 -6.34 -18.54 -3.15
CA MET A 79 -7.70 -17.99 -3.06
C MET A 79 -8.11 -17.25 -4.32
N ILE A 80 -7.17 -16.55 -4.96
CA ILE A 80 -7.41 -15.88 -6.24
C ILE A 80 -7.73 -16.92 -7.32
N LYS A 81 -6.96 -18.01 -7.40
CA LYS A 81 -7.19 -19.09 -8.37
C LYS A 81 -8.54 -19.79 -8.19
N ARG A 82 -9.05 -19.85 -6.95
CA ARG A 82 -10.39 -20.38 -6.65
C ARG A 82 -11.53 -19.38 -6.88
N GLY A 83 -11.22 -18.09 -7.06
CA GLY A 83 -12.22 -17.02 -7.19
C GLY A 83 -12.75 -16.51 -5.85
N ASP A 84 -12.13 -16.89 -4.72
CA ASP A 84 -12.53 -16.46 -3.37
C ASP A 84 -11.96 -15.08 -2.99
N MET A 85 -11.07 -14.54 -3.82
CA MET A 85 -10.31 -13.31 -3.58
C MET A 85 -10.12 -12.58 -4.90
N LEU A 86 -10.19 -11.24 -4.88
CA LEU A 86 -9.95 -10.43 -6.07
C LEU A 86 -8.51 -10.57 -6.52
N ASN A 87 -8.29 -10.59 -7.84
CA ASN A 87 -6.94 -10.49 -8.37
C ASN A 87 -6.42 -9.04 -8.29
N ILE A 88 -5.13 -8.83 -8.57
CA ILE A 88 -4.51 -7.51 -8.44
C ILE A 88 -5.08 -6.54 -9.47
N GLU A 89 -5.35 -7.02 -10.69
CA GLU A 89 -5.88 -6.23 -11.79
C GLU A 89 -7.28 -5.67 -11.46
N ASP A 90 -8.19 -6.48 -10.93
CA ASP A 90 -9.53 -6.09 -10.52
C ASP A 90 -9.48 -4.99 -9.47
N VAL A 91 -8.60 -5.13 -8.47
CA VAL A 91 -8.43 -4.12 -7.41
C VAL A 91 -7.97 -2.78 -8.00
N LEU A 92 -7.05 -2.81 -8.97
CA LEU A 92 -6.54 -1.60 -9.60
C LEU A 92 -7.53 -0.94 -10.55
N ASP A 93 -8.30 -1.74 -11.28
CA ASP A 93 -9.37 -1.23 -12.14
C ASP A 93 -10.47 -0.57 -11.31
N ILE A 94 -10.75 -1.08 -10.09
CA ILE A 94 -11.72 -0.46 -9.17
C ILE A 94 -11.15 0.83 -8.56
N LEU A 95 -9.94 0.80 -8.00
CA LEU A 95 -9.42 1.92 -7.20
C LEU A 95 -8.75 3.02 -8.02
N GLY A 96 -8.25 2.72 -9.22
CA GLY A 96 -7.69 3.73 -10.13
C GLY A 96 -6.42 4.44 -9.65
N ILE A 97 -5.75 3.94 -8.61
CA ILE A 97 -4.56 4.56 -8.01
C ILE A 97 -3.28 3.73 -8.20
N GLU A 98 -2.12 4.37 -7.99
CA GLU A 98 -0.81 3.75 -8.22
C GLU A 98 -0.51 2.62 -7.23
N LEU A 99 -0.24 1.41 -7.74
CA LEU A 99 0.24 0.30 -6.94
C LEU A 99 1.74 0.47 -6.59
N VAL A 100 2.05 0.53 -5.30
CA VAL A 100 3.44 0.56 -4.81
C VAL A 100 3.86 -0.75 -4.13
N GLY A 101 2.91 -1.59 -3.73
CA GLY A 101 3.20 -2.81 -2.98
C GLY A 101 2.17 -3.92 -3.12
N VAL A 102 2.66 -5.16 -3.12
CA VAL A 102 1.85 -6.36 -2.94
C VAL A 102 2.56 -7.21 -1.90
N VAL A 103 1.90 -7.41 -0.75
CA VAL A 103 2.44 -8.16 0.38
C VAL A 103 1.65 -9.48 0.49
N PRO A 104 2.31 -10.64 0.34
CA PRO A 104 1.64 -11.93 0.50
C PRO A 104 1.27 -12.16 1.97
N ASP A 105 0.24 -12.97 2.21
CA ASP A 105 -0.03 -13.51 3.54
C ASP A 105 1.13 -14.43 3.94
N ASP A 106 1.76 -14.17 5.09
CA ASP A 106 3.00 -14.83 5.51
C ASP A 106 2.99 -14.99 7.04
N GLU A 107 3.05 -16.23 7.53
CA GLU A 107 3.06 -16.56 8.96
C GLU A 107 4.29 -15.98 9.68
N THR A 108 5.38 -15.73 8.95
CA THR A 108 6.59 -15.13 9.54
C THR A 108 6.33 -13.73 10.11
N ILE A 109 5.32 -13.00 9.61
CA ILE A 109 4.91 -11.70 10.16
C ILE A 109 4.41 -11.84 11.60
N ILE A 110 3.63 -12.89 11.89
CA ILE A 110 3.09 -13.14 13.24
C ILE A 110 4.24 -13.52 14.17
N ILE A 111 5.12 -14.41 13.69
CA ILE A 111 6.30 -14.86 14.45
C ILE A 111 7.24 -13.69 14.78
N SER A 112 7.50 -12.82 13.80
CA SER A 112 8.43 -11.69 13.94
C SER A 112 7.88 -10.65 14.92
N THR A 113 6.58 -10.33 14.81
CA THR A 113 5.87 -9.42 15.73
C THR A 113 5.98 -9.90 17.18
N ASN A 114 5.75 -11.19 17.43
CA ASN A 114 5.86 -11.77 18.77
C ASN A 114 7.29 -11.75 19.32
N LYS A 115 8.31 -11.73 18.45
CA LYS A 115 9.72 -11.59 18.83
C LYS A 115 10.16 -10.13 19.02
N GLY A 116 9.32 -9.16 18.65
CA GLY A 116 9.69 -7.74 18.63
C GLY A 116 10.70 -7.39 17.54
N VAL A 117 10.85 -8.24 16.51
CA VAL A 117 11.77 -8.01 15.38
C VAL A 117 10.93 -7.83 14.12
N PRO A 118 11.06 -6.70 13.38
CA PRO A 118 10.31 -6.52 12.14
C PRO A 118 10.66 -7.56 11.08
N VAL A 119 9.65 -8.13 10.41
CA VAL A 119 9.82 -9.11 9.31
C VAL A 119 10.69 -8.58 8.16
N ALA A 120 10.74 -7.26 7.98
CA ALA A 120 11.58 -6.61 6.98
C ALA A 120 13.09 -6.84 7.21
N LEU A 121 13.51 -7.23 8.42
CA LEU A 121 14.91 -7.59 8.71
C LEU A 121 15.22 -9.07 8.42
N GLU A 122 14.20 -9.90 8.25
CA GLU A 122 14.36 -11.32 7.92
C GLU A 122 14.64 -11.47 6.42
N ASN A 123 15.81 -12.04 6.07
CA ASN A 123 16.24 -12.12 4.67
C ASN A 123 15.47 -13.16 3.83
N ASN A 124 14.80 -14.11 4.47
CA ASN A 124 14.16 -15.25 3.81
C ASN A 124 12.62 -15.16 3.78
N SER A 125 12.01 -14.07 4.27
CA SER A 125 10.56 -13.88 4.20
C SER A 125 10.15 -13.19 2.89
N LEU A 126 9.13 -13.71 2.22
CA LEU A 126 8.53 -13.06 1.05
C LEU A 126 7.87 -11.73 1.44
N ALA A 127 7.21 -11.68 2.60
CA ALA A 127 6.69 -10.42 3.13
C ALA A 127 7.81 -9.41 3.44
N GLY A 128 8.91 -9.88 4.03
CA GLY A 128 10.09 -9.05 4.26
C GLY A 128 10.65 -8.44 2.97
N GLN A 129 10.77 -9.24 1.90
CA GLN A 129 11.17 -8.75 0.57
C GLN A 129 10.14 -7.78 -0.03
N ALA A 130 8.85 -8.05 0.14
CA ALA A 130 7.78 -7.16 -0.33
C ALA A 130 7.89 -5.77 0.32
N PHE A 131 8.09 -5.69 1.63
CA PHE A 131 8.29 -4.42 2.34
C PHE A 131 9.55 -3.68 1.88
N LYS A 132 10.66 -4.39 1.63
CA LYS A 132 11.88 -3.78 1.06
C LYS A 132 11.63 -3.21 -0.34
N ASN A 133 10.87 -3.91 -1.18
CA ASN A 133 10.54 -3.42 -2.51
C ASN A 133 9.63 -2.19 -2.45
N VAL A 134 8.65 -2.18 -1.53
CA VAL A 134 7.80 -1.01 -1.27
C VAL A 134 8.64 0.20 -0.87
N SER A 135 9.55 0.05 0.11
CA SER A 135 10.38 1.17 0.55
C SER A 135 11.25 1.72 -0.58
N GLN A 136 11.83 0.84 -1.41
CA GLN A 136 12.58 1.26 -2.59
C GLN A 136 11.72 2.04 -3.60
N ARG A 137 10.47 1.63 -3.85
CA ARG A 137 9.56 2.38 -4.73
C ARG A 137 9.16 3.73 -4.14
N LEU A 138 8.92 3.81 -2.83
CA LEU A 138 8.64 5.08 -2.15
C LEU A 138 9.83 6.06 -2.20
N MET A 139 11.06 5.53 -2.31
CA MET A 139 12.29 6.30 -2.58
C MET A 139 12.50 6.63 -4.08
N GLY A 140 11.53 6.32 -4.96
CA GLY A 140 11.60 6.61 -6.39
C GLY A 140 12.36 5.58 -7.24
N LYS A 141 12.73 4.42 -6.69
CA LYS A 141 13.39 3.37 -7.47
C LYS A 141 12.37 2.51 -8.21
N THR A 142 12.69 2.12 -9.44
CA THR A 142 11.90 1.13 -10.18
C THR A 142 12.33 -0.27 -9.79
N VAL A 143 11.43 -1.00 -9.11
CA VAL A 143 11.69 -2.37 -8.63
C VAL A 143 10.56 -3.28 -9.13
N PRO A 144 10.86 -4.47 -9.69
CA PRO A 144 9.82 -5.42 -10.11
C PRO A 144 9.01 -5.91 -8.92
N PHE A 145 7.73 -6.19 -9.14
CA PHE A 145 6.90 -6.87 -8.13
C PHE A 145 7.36 -8.33 -7.98
N LEU A 146 7.12 -8.90 -6.79
CA LEU A 146 7.42 -10.31 -6.55
C LEU A 146 6.53 -11.18 -7.45
N GLU A 147 7.13 -12.22 -8.03
CA GLU A 147 6.38 -13.23 -8.78
C GLU A 147 5.68 -14.19 -7.81
N LEU A 148 4.47 -13.82 -7.39
CA LEU A 148 3.68 -14.59 -6.43
C LEU A 148 2.87 -15.69 -7.13
N ASN A 149 3.49 -16.57 -7.94
CA ASN A 149 2.89 -17.76 -8.59
C ASN A 149 1.42 -17.61 -9.09
N THR A 150 1.08 -16.40 -9.49
CA THR A 150 -0.15 -15.97 -10.15
C THR A 150 0.28 -15.72 -11.58
N PRO A 151 -0.54 -16.08 -12.59
CA PRO A 151 -0.24 -15.69 -13.96
C PRO A 151 -0.40 -14.18 -14.07
N VAL A 152 0.62 -13.44 -13.63
CA VAL A 152 0.70 -12.01 -13.84
C VAL A 152 1.08 -11.86 -15.30
N THR A 153 0.10 -11.55 -16.15
CA THR A 153 0.34 -11.25 -17.55
C THR A 153 0.92 -9.83 -17.62
N LEU A 154 2.19 -9.70 -17.20
CA LEU A 154 2.97 -8.46 -17.12
C LEU A 154 3.09 -7.74 -18.49
N LEU A 155 2.82 -8.43 -19.59
CA LEU A 155 3.04 -7.97 -20.96
C LEU A 155 1.98 -6.99 -21.49
N GLU A 156 0.81 -6.84 -20.86
CA GLU A 156 -0.22 -5.88 -21.36
C GLU A 156 -0.02 -4.45 -20.84
N ARG A 157 0.70 -4.25 -19.72
CA ARG A 157 0.90 -2.93 -19.10
C ARG A 157 1.81 -1.99 -19.89
N PHE A 158 2.75 -2.53 -20.68
CA PHE A 158 3.57 -1.70 -21.58
C PHE A 158 2.77 -1.16 -22.77
N SER A 159 1.73 -1.86 -23.22
CA SER A 159 0.93 -1.43 -24.38
C SER A 159 0.02 -0.23 -24.09
N ARG A 160 -0.45 -0.06 -22.84
CA ARG A 160 -1.35 1.04 -22.45
C ARG A 160 -0.65 2.39 -22.32
N PHE A 161 0.66 2.41 -22.04
CA PHE A 161 1.45 3.66 -22.03
C PHE A 161 1.83 4.14 -23.43
N TRP A 162 1.89 3.25 -24.42
CA TRP A 162 2.26 3.61 -25.80
C TRP A 162 1.07 4.07 -26.66
N ASN A 163 -0.16 3.60 -26.36
CA ASN A 163 -1.37 3.92 -27.13
C ASN A 163 -2.15 5.16 -26.65
N ARG A 164 -1.51 6.05 -25.89
CA ARG A 164 -2.03 7.41 -25.58
C ARG A 164 -1.08 8.52 -26.07
N GLY A 165 -0.36 8.25 -27.16
CA GLY A 165 0.31 9.26 -27.99
C GLY A 165 -0.51 9.60 -29.22
#